data_AF-A0A1F8TCS4-F1
#
_entry.id   AF-A0A1F8TCS4-F1
#
_cell.length_a   1.000
_cell.length_b   1.000
_cell.length_c   1.000
_cell.angle_alpha   90.00
_cell.angle_beta   90.00
_cell.angle_gamma   90.00
#
_symmetry.space_group_name_H-M   'P 1'
#
loop_
_entity.id
_entity.type
_entity.pdbx_description
1 polymer ?
#
loop_
_entity_poly.entity_id
_entity_poly.type
_entity_poly.pdbx_seq_one_letter_code
_entity_poly.pdbx_strand_id
1 'polypeptide(L)'
;CFVLILLIMDFNNRMAELRRLNTERDRVAGQVTSLVETQAYLETEVTYATSEAAVYRWAYEYRRLVRPGDQLIVPIQPAGSTPQATPQPTSTPEVILNWQVWLSLLVDQP
;
A
#
# COMPACT_ATOMS: atom_id res chain seq x y z
N CYS A 1 49.05 28.68 10.04
CA CYS A 1 47.96 28.12 10.87
C CYS A 1 46.60 28.79 10.63
N PHE A 2 46.48 30.13 10.67
CA PHE A 2 45.20 30.84 10.50
C PHE A 2 44.44 30.54 9.19
N VAL A 3 45.13 30.58 8.04
CA VAL A 3 44.51 30.30 6.72
C VAL A 3 43.91 28.90 6.65
N LEU A 4 44.57 27.91 7.25
CA LEU A 4 44.10 26.53 7.27
C LEU A 4 42.79 26.39 8.08
N ILE A 5 42.67 27.12 9.18
CA ILE A 5 41.47 27.13 10.03
C ILE A 5 40.28 27.70 9.26
N LEU A 6 40.48 28.81 8.53
CA LEU A 6 39.43 29.40 7.69
C LEU A 6 38.97 28.46 6.58
N LEU A 7 39.92 27.75 5.95
CA LEU A 7 39.61 26.79 4.88
C LEU A 7 38.79 25.60 5.40
N ILE A 8 39.17 25.05 6.56
CA ILE A 8 38.44 23.96 7.21
C ILE A 8 37.03 24.42 7.63
N MET A 9 36.90 25.65 8.12
CA MET A 9 35.59 26.21 8.51
C MET A 9 34.66 26.40 7.30
N ASP A 10 35.16 26.99 6.20
CA ASP A 10 34.39 27.15 4.96
C ASP A 10 34.00 25.79 4.36
N PHE A 11 34.94 24.84 4.33
CA PHE A 11 34.66 23.47 3.88
C PHE A 11 33.57 22.80 4.72
N ASN A 12 33.66 22.87 6.05
CA ASN A 12 32.67 22.29 6.95
C ASN A 12 31.29 22.93 6.76
N ASN A 13 31.23 24.26 6.61
CA ASN A 13 29.98 24.97 6.36
C ASN A 13 29.34 24.53 5.03
N ARG A 14 30.13 24.46 3.94
CA ARG A 14 29.64 23.99 2.64
C ARG A 14 29.19 22.54 2.68
N MET A 15 29.91 21.69 3.39
CA MET A 15 29.55 20.28 3.52
C MET A 15 28.27 20.10 4.33
N ALA A 16 28.09 20.88 5.41
CA ALA A 16 26.86 20.88 6.20
C ALA A 16 25.66 21.35 5.36
N GLU A 17 25.84 22.43 4.59
CA GLU A 17 24.82 22.95 3.69
C GLU A 17 24.44 21.93 2.59
N LEU A 18 25.44 21.31 1.96
CA LEU A 18 25.21 20.28 0.94
C LEU A 18 24.44 19.09 1.52
N ARG A 19 24.78 18.64 2.73
CA ARG A 19 24.05 17.55 3.40
C ARG A 19 22.60 17.95 3.65
N ARG A 20 22.36 19.16 4.18
CA ARG A 20 21.01 19.68 4.41
C ARG A 20 20.20 19.72 3.11
N LEU A 21 20.77 20.27 2.04
CA LEU A 21 20.10 20.36 0.74
C LEU A 21 19.80 18.99 0.14
N ASN A 22 20.72 18.03 0.27
CA ASN A 22 20.48 16.66 -0.18
C ASN A 22 19.36 15.99 0.62
N THR A 23 19.36 16.11 1.95
CA THR A 23 18.27 15.57 2.78
C THR A 23 16.92 16.17 2.40
N GLU A 24 16.87 17.49 2.16
CA GLU A 24 15.63 18.16 1.75
C GLU A 24 15.18 17.72 0.35
N ARG A 25 16.11 17.60 -0.59
CA ARG A 25 15.85 17.07 -1.93
C ARG A 25 15.29 15.65 -1.85
N ASP A 26 15.90 14.77 -1.08
CA ASP A 26 15.47 13.36 -0.96
C ASP A 26 14.08 13.27 -0.31
N ARG A 27 13.81 14.11 0.69
CA ARG A 27 12.49 14.24 1.31
C ARG A 27 11.42 14.65 0.29
N VAL A 28 11.69 15.69 -0.50
CA VAL A 28 10.77 16.16 -1.55
C VAL A 28 10.60 15.12 -2.65
N ALA A 29 11.68 14.48 -3.08
CA ALA A 29 11.62 13.41 -4.07
C ALA A 29 10.73 12.26 -3.61
N GLY A 30 10.85 11.82 -2.36
CA GLY A 30 9.97 10.81 -1.77
C GLY A 30 8.49 11.21 -1.77
N GLN A 31 8.20 12.47 -1.43
CA GLN A 31 6.82 13.00 -1.49
C GLN A 31 6.26 13.01 -2.91
N VAL A 32 7.06 13.41 -3.90
CA VAL A 32 6.64 13.42 -5.31
C VAL A 32 6.37 12.01 -5.80
N THR A 33 7.23 11.04 -5.51
CA THR A 33 7.01 9.64 -5.89
C THR A 33 5.68 9.12 -5.34
N SER A 34 5.42 9.33 -4.04
CA SER A 34 4.16 8.90 -3.41
C SER A 34 2.94 9.57 -4.03
N LEU A 35 3.04 10.86 -4.39
CA LEU A 35 1.94 11.58 -5.04
C LEU A 35 1.67 11.07 -6.46
N VAL A 36 2.72 10.78 -7.24
CA VAL A 36 2.58 10.24 -8.60
C VAL A 36 1.94 8.85 -8.57
N GLU A 37 2.36 7.98 -7.65
CA GLU A 37 1.75 6.66 -7.46
C GLU A 37 0.27 6.78 -7.08
N THR A 38 -0.05 7.67 -6.14
CA THR A 38 -1.43 7.93 -5.72
C THR A 38 -2.27 8.48 -6.87
N GLN A 39 -1.72 9.40 -7.65
CA GLN A 39 -2.39 9.96 -8.82
C GLN A 39 -2.71 8.87 -9.85
N ALA A 40 -1.73 8.04 -10.21
CA ALA A 40 -1.94 6.95 -11.17
C ALA A 40 -3.01 5.95 -10.71
N TYR A 41 -3.02 5.63 -9.41
CA TYR A 41 -4.06 4.80 -8.80
C TYR A 41 -5.45 5.46 -8.94
N LEU A 42 -5.56 6.74 -8.55
CA LEU A 42 -6.83 7.47 -8.62
C LEU A 42 -7.33 7.66 -10.05
N GLU A 43 -6.44 7.91 -11.01
CA GLU A 43 -6.79 7.99 -12.43
C GLU A 43 -7.38 6.67 -12.95
N THR A 44 -6.83 5.54 -12.50
CA THR A 44 -7.35 4.21 -12.81
C THR A 44 -8.75 4.00 -12.22
N GLU A 45 -8.94 4.35 -10.96
CA GLU A 45 -10.24 4.26 -10.28
C GLU A 45 -11.29 5.17 -10.93
N VAL A 46 -10.94 6.40 -11.31
CA VAL A 46 -11.85 7.32 -12.02
C VAL A 46 -12.22 6.77 -13.40
N THR A 47 -11.25 6.21 -14.14
CA THR A 47 -11.51 5.58 -15.43
C THR A 47 -12.48 4.40 -15.27
N TYR A 48 -12.29 3.56 -14.26
CA TYR A 48 -13.22 2.47 -13.96
C TYR A 48 -14.61 3.00 -13.55
N ALA A 49 -14.67 3.96 -12.62
CA ALA A 49 -15.92 4.51 -12.10
C ALA A 49 -16.79 5.18 -13.18
N THR A 50 -16.17 5.72 -14.22
CA THR A 50 -16.86 6.34 -15.38
C THR A 50 -17.20 5.34 -16.49
N SER A 51 -16.77 4.08 -16.37
CA SER A 51 -17.03 3.04 -17.36
C SER A 51 -18.44 2.43 -17.25
N GLU A 52 -18.93 1.85 -18.35
CA GLU A 52 -20.17 1.08 -18.34
C GLU A 52 -20.11 -0.13 -17.40
N ALA A 53 -18.93 -0.72 -17.22
CA ALA A 53 -18.75 -1.86 -16.32
C ALA A 53 -19.09 -1.49 -14.87
N ALA A 54 -18.72 -0.29 -14.43
CA ALA A 54 -19.10 0.21 -13.10
C ALA A 54 -20.62 0.45 -12.99
N VAL A 55 -21.26 0.93 -14.06
CA VAL A 55 -22.73 1.07 -14.11
C VAL A 55 -23.40 -0.30 -14.01
N TYR A 56 -22.91 -1.32 -14.72
CA TYR A 56 -23.45 -2.67 -14.68
C TYR A 56 -23.27 -3.32 -13.31
N ARG A 57 -22.07 -3.21 -12.73
CA ARG A 57 -21.80 -3.67 -11.37
C ARG A 57 -22.78 -3.06 -10.38
N TRP A 58 -22.96 -1.75 -10.42
CA TRP A 58 -23.91 -1.07 -9.54
C TRP A 58 -25.35 -1.55 -9.74
N ALA A 59 -25.79 -1.65 -10.99
CA ALA A 59 -27.14 -2.08 -11.35
C ALA A 59 -27.44 -3.50 -10.83
N TYR A 60 -26.51 -4.45 -11.04
CA TYR A 60 -26.68 -5.84 -10.64
C TYR A 60 -26.48 -6.06 -9.12
N GLU A 61 -25.41 -5.53 -8.53
CA GLU A 61 -25.06 -5.80 -7.13
C GLU A 61 -25.94 -5.02 -6.14
N TYR A 62 -26.16 -3.72 -6.40
CA TYR A 62 -26.79 -2.83 -5.41
C TYR A 62 -28.27 -2.61 -5.67
N ARG A 63 -28.67 -2.52 -6.93
CA ARG A 63 -30.09 -2.31 -7.31
C ARG A 63 -30.81 -3.60 -7.72
N ARG A 64 -30.09 -4.71 -7.89
CA ARG A 64 -30.63 -6.01 -8.36
C ARG A 64 -31.46 -5.86 -9.65
N LEU A 65 -31.07 -4.92 -10.51
CA LEU A 65 -31.70 -4.68 -11.80
C LEU A 65 -31.31 -5.82 -12.75
N VAL A 66 -32.24 -6.18 -13.63
CA VAL A 66 -32.04 -7.21 -14.65
C VAL A 66 -32.38 -6.66 -16.02
N ARG A 67 -31.63 -7.07 -17.04
CA ARG A 67 -31.96 -6.77 -18.43
C ARG A 67 -32.95 -7.79 -18.98
N PRO A 68 -33.72 -7.43 -20.03
CA PRO A 68 -34.53 -8.41 -20.75
C PRO A 68 -33.65 -9.57 -21.26
N GLY A 69 -33.90 -10.78 -20.76
CA GLY A 69 -33.12 -11.99 -21.06
C GLY A 69 -32.22 -12.48 -19.92
N ASP A 70 -31.98 -11.68 -18.88
CA ASP A 70 -31.23 -12.10 -17.70
C ASP A 70 -32.11 -12.99 -16.79
N GLN A 71 -31.54 -14.09 -16.28
CA GLN A 71 -32.20 -14.95 -15.28
C GLN A 71 -31.63 -14.67 -13.89
N LEU A 72 -32.37 -13.92 -13.06
CA LEU A 72 -31.99 -13.67 -11.66
C LEU A 72 -32.16 -14.93 -10.82
N ILE A 73 -31.05 -15.50 -10.37
CA ILE A 73 -31.03 -16.64 -9.46
C ILE A 73 -30.70 -16.11 -8.06
N VAL A 74 -31.65 -16.22 -7.14
CA VAL A 74 -31.41 -15.95 -5.72
C VAL A 74 -31.28 -17.30 -5.01
N PRO A 75 -30.07 -17.70 -4.56
CA PRO A 75 -29.90 -18.93 -3.82
C PRO A 75 -30.68 -18.86 -2.51
N ILE A 76 -31.65 -19.75 -2.35
CA ILE A 76 -32.30 -20.00 -1.07
C ILE A 76 -31.62 -21.20 -0.41
N GLN A 77 -31.27 -21.06 0.87
CA GLN A 77 -30.75 -22.19 1.63
C GLN A 77 -31.90 -23.18 1.89
N PRO A 78 -31.71 -24.49 1.65
CA PRO A 78 -32.73 -25.50 1.93
C PRO A 78 -33.04 -25.56 3.44
N ALA A 79 -34.31 -25.74 3.81
CA ALA A 79 -34.70 -25.82 5.22
C ALA A 79 -33.95 -26.96 5.94
N GLY A 80 -33.26 -26.63 7.04
CA GLY A 80 -32.42 -27.58 7.79
C GLY A 80 -30.93 -27.53 7.46
N SER A 81 -30.48 -26.65 6.57
CA SER A 81 -29.06 -26.37 6.37
C SER A 81 -28.49 -25.61 7.57
N THR A 82 -27.61 -26.27 8.33
CA THR A 82 -26.68 -25.58 9.21
C THR A 82 -25.60 -24.94 8.33
N PRO A 83 -25.30 -23.64 8.47
CA PRO A 83 -24.16 -23.05 7.78
C PRO A 83 -22.92 -23.88 8.11
N GLN A 84 -22.31 -24.50 7.10
CA GLN A 84 -21.02 -25.15 7.29
C GLN A 84 -20.04 -24.07 7.71
N ALA A 85 -19.44 -24.22 8.90
CA ALA A 85 -18.45 -23.27 9.40
C ALA A 85 -17.42 -23.03 8.30
N THR A 86 -17.25 -21.76 7.91
CA THR A 86 -16.21 -21.38 6.96
C THR A 86 -14.89 -21.94 7.50
N PRO A 87 -14.17 -22.78 6.75
CA PRO A 87 -12.90 -23.31 7.22
C PRO A 87 -12.02 -22.11 7.55
N GLN A 88 -11.65 -21.95 8.83
CA GLN A 88 -10.67 -20.95 9.19
C GLN A 88 -9.40 -21.26 8.40
N PRO A 89 -8.77 -20.27 7.76
CA PRO A 89 -7.48 -20.50 7.13
C PRO A 89 -6.54 -21.06 8.18
N THR A 90 -6.04 -22.27 7.97
CA THR A 90 -4.98 -22.84 8.80
C THR A 90 -3.83 -21.84 8.76
N SER A 91 -3.49 -21.23 9.89
CA SER A 91 -2.34 -20.33 9.98
C SER A 91 -1.13 -21.11 9.49
N THR A 92 -0.58 -20.71 8.34
CA THR A 92 0.67 -21.29 7.87
C THR A 92 1.71 -20.90 8.91
N PRO A 93 2.40 -21.85 9.56
CA PRO A 93 3.46 -21.52 10.51
C PRO A 93 4.47 -20.65 9.77
N GLU A 94 4.76 -19.47 10.32
CA GLU A 94 5.81 -18.63 9.78
C GLU A 94 7.13 -19.39 9.87
N VAL A 95 7.74 -19.69 8.72
CA VAL A 95 9.01 -20.41 8.67
C VAL A 95 10.10 -19.43 9.07
N ILE A 96 10.40 -19.39 10.37
CA ILE A 96 11.48 -18.57 10.90
C ILE A 96 12.81 -19.19 10.50
N LEU A 97 13.62 -18.43 9.75
CA LEU A 97 14.96 -18.85 9.35
C LEU A 97 15.92 -18.68 10.53
N ASN A 98 16.90 -19.58 10.67
CA ASN A 98 17.83 -19.58 11.81
C ASN A 98 18.49 -18.23 12.10
N TRP A 99 18.82 -17.43 11.07
CA TRP A 99 19.43 -16.12 11.24
C TRP A 99 18.49 -15.09 11.90
N GLN A 100 17.17 -15.21 11.71
CA GLN A 100 16.17 -14.34 12.35
C GLN A 100 16.10 -14.61 13.86
N VAL A 101 16.29 -15.87 14.26
CA VAL A 101 16.41 -16.27 15.68
C VAL A 101 17.69 -15.69 16.30
N TRP A 102 18.80 -15.71 15.57
CA TRP A 102 20.04 -15.09 16.05
C TRP A 102 19.91 -13.58 16.22
N LEU A 103 19.20 -12.91 15.31
CA LEU A 103 19.00 -11.47 15.35
C LEU A 103 18.07 -11.03 16.49
N SER A 104 17.04 -11.82 16.82
CA SER A 104 16.09 -11.51 17.91
C SER A 104 16.73 -11.55 19.31
N LEU A 105 17.85 -12.27 19.48
CA LEU A 105 18.62 -12.27 20.73
C LEU A 105 19.41 -10.96 20.94
N LEU A 106 19.58 -10.16 19.89
CA LEU A 106 20.39 -8.94 19.91
C LEU A 106 19.56 -7.66 19.87
N VAL A 107 18.30 -7.74 19.46
CA VAL A 107 17.42 -6.59 19.26
C VAL A 107 16.06 -6.88 19.89
N ASP A 108 15.69 -6.13 20.92
CA ASP A 108 14.34 -6.17 21.51
C ASP A 108 13.32 -5.85 20.40
N GLN A 109 12.38 -6.77 20.17
CA GLN A 109 11.22 -6.51 19.32
C GLN A 109 10.21 -5.69 20.14
N PRO A 110 9.65 -4.59 19.62
CA PRO A 110 8.64 -3.80 20.33
C PRO A 110 7.34 -4.59 20.57
#